data_AF-A0A367LP48-F1
#
_entry.id   AF-A0A367LP48-F1
#
_cell.length_a   1.000
_cell.length_b   1.000
_cell.length_c   1.000
_cell.angle_alpha   90.00
_cell.angle_beta   90.00
_cell.angle_gamma   90.00
#
_symmetry.space_group_name_H-M   'P 1'
#
loop_
_entity.id
_entity.type
_entity.pdbx_description
1 polymer ?
#
loop_
_entity_poly.entity_id
_entity_poly.type
_entity_poly.pdbx_seq_one_letter_code
_entity_poly.pdbx_strand_id
1 'polypeptide(L)'
;MGKSGGRWKADTMSCVERRLSIIIIIIIIMLLLLPLRTVAAGGLVLGMPPTDSSRAGIVYRPDSRDPAEIRESGGFWPRDMTPGNFLQLSQNTSLFRHVNMAAHRWTRHADSGYVSTTRSLDAAAEILRRSGLMPGGFIYEIRPTPNFIDVRGSLGDFHQGLEDDDEVAALGGIQFHQILAWRQVAQAPGRRGYYNAQRTANDQYRPALFDGTSDGGVKPLLAGFPTDHLVFQEKLEPWCGAPLGKPAENRHCVLAGETPLQSATKHMALLMTVSRLRIRARVSTRSWAGAAHSLSITVGDSKAIMLFRDPFPGKAVDVSVNLKEAFGLRDVLVDDLTNVGLVVMPVPHPVATKAISIQGFSLTINTTIFGTALEMDKFTELNREFDTETVVVPTKVWGAAVSPEDWEAVEL
;
A
#
# COMPACT_ATOMS: atom_id res chain seq x y z
N MET A 1 -49.72 -39.34 78.29
CA MET A 1 -50.20 -38.46 79.38
C MET A 1 -49.41 -37.16 79.34
N GLY A 2 -50.08 -36.00 79.43
CA GLY A 2 -49.43 -34.70 79.66
C GLY A 2 -49.52 -33.68 78.52
N LYS A 3 -50.62 -32.91 78.49
CA LYS A 3 -50.80 -31.64 77.77
C LYS A 3 -50.27 -30.47 78.62
N SER A 4 -49.66 -29.45 77.99
CA SER A 4 -49.73 -27.98 78.27
C SER A 4 -48.55 -27.30 77.54
N GLY A 5 -48.65 -26.35 76.61
CA GLY A 5 -49.47 -25.12 76.56
C GLY A 5 -48.86 -24.06 77.51
N GLY A 6 -48.36 -22.89 77.13
CA GLY A 6 -48.13 -22.21 75.84
C GLY A 6 -47.59 -20.78 76.07
N ARG A 7 -47.14 -20.15 74.96
CA ARG A 7 -47.14 -18.70 74.63
C ARG A 7 -46.24 -17.71 75.40
N TRP A 8 -45.23 -17.17 74.70
CA TRP A 8 -44.95 -15.71 74.59
C TRP A 8 -44.46 -15.39 73.16
N LYS A 9 -44.99 -14.31 72.59
CA LYS A 9 -44.69 -13.72 71.27
C LYS A 9 -43.80 -12.47 71.45
N ALA A 10 -43.25 -11.99 70.33
CA ALA A 10 -42.55 -10.71 70.09
C ALA A 10 -41.02 -10.76 70.30
N ASP A 11 -40.13 -10.34 69.41
CA ASP A 11 -40.25 -9.63 68.14
C ASP A 11 -39.09 -10.00 67.19
N THR A 12 -39.44 -10.21 65.94
CA THR A 12 -38.51 -10.29 64.81
C THR A 12 -38.26 -8.89 64.27
N MET A 13 -37.07 -8.33 64.51
CA MET A 13 -36.51 -7.27 63.65
C MET A 13 -35.27 -7.78 62.92
N SER A 14 -35.36 -7.57 61.62
CA SER A 14 -34.57 -8.15 60.54
C SER A 14 -33.14 -7.62 60.50
N CYS A 15 -32.21 -8.53 60.23
CA CYS A 15 -30.77 -8.34 60.06
C CYS A 15 -30.38 -7.44 58.86
N VAL A 16 -31.35 -6.81 58.19
CA VAL A 16 -31.17 -5.99 56.98
C VAL A 16 -30.86 -4.51 57.29
N GLU A 17 -31.30 -3.97 58.43
CA GLU A 17 -31.10 -2.54 58.73
C GLU A 17 -29.68 -2.19 59.25
N ARG A 18 -28.93 -3.17 59.78
CA ARG A 18 -27.54 -2.92 60.24
C ARG A 18 -26.52 -2.81 59.11
N ARG A 19 -26.84 -3.26 57.89
CA ARG A 19 -25.91 -3.19 56.74
C ARG A 19 -25.99 -1.87 55.98
N LEU A 20 -27.12 -1.16 56.03
CA LEU A 20 -27.28 0.14 55.36
C LEU A 20 -26.58 1.28 56.12
N SER A 21 -26.58 1.26 57.47
CA SER A 21 -25.95 2.32 58.26
C SER A 21 -24.42 2.35 58.16
N ILE A 22 -23.77 1.19 57.92
CA ILE A 22 -22.30 1.11 57.80
C ILE A 22 -21.83 1.67 56.45
N ILE A 23 -22.58 1.46 55.38
CA ILE A 23 -22.22 1.94 54.02
C ILE A 23 -22.33 3.48 53.95
N ILE A 24 -23.35 4.07 54.58
CA ILE A 24 -23.53 5.53 54.60
C ILE A 24 -22.41 6.22 55.40
N ILE A 25 -21.95 5.63 56.50
CA ILE A 25 -20.83 6.17 57.30
C ILE A 25 -19.51 6.09 56.52
N ILE A 26 -19.26 5.02 55.75
CA ILE A 26 -18.04 4.89 54.93
C ILE A 26 -18.01 5.91 53.78
N ILE A 27 -19.15 6.19 53.15
CA ILE A 27 -19.25 7.20 52.08
C ILE A 27 -19.04 8.61 52.63
N ILE A 28 -19.55 8.93 53.83
CA ILE A 28 -19.33 10.22 54.48
C ILE A 28 -17.86 10.41 54.89
N ILE A 29 -17.19 9.36 55.36
CA ILE A 29 -15.76 9.40 55.69
C ILE A 29 -14.88 9.55 54.45
N MET A 30 -15.24 8.92 53.31
CA MET A 30 -14.53 9.14 52.04
C MET A 30 -14.73 10.55 51.47
N LEU A 31 -15.90 11.16 51.67
CA LEU A 31 -16.16 12.55 51.25
C LEU A 31 -15.49 13.60 52.14
N LEU A 32 -15.16 13.26 53.39
CA LEU A 32 -14.43 14.13 54.33
C LEU A 32 -12.89 14.00 54.26
N LEU A 33 -12.37 13.06 53.46
CA LEU A 33 -10.93 12.87 53.22
C LEU A 33 -10.45 13.37 51.84
N LEU A 34 -11.22 14.26 51.21
CA LEU A 34 -10.74 15.04 50.07
C LEU A 34 -9.85 16.18 50.59
N PRO A 35 -8.53 16.19 50.31
CA PRO A 35 -7.70 17.32 50.69
C PRO A 35 -8.17 18.57 49.95
N LEU A 36 -8.50 19.63 50.68
CA LEU A 36 -8.61 20.98 50.13
C LEU A 36 -7.28 21.30 49.43
N ARG A 37 -7.26 21.27 48.11
CA ARG A 37 -6.14 21.80 47.33
C ARG A 37 -6.20 23.31 47.41
N THR A 38 -5.35 23.86 48.27
CA THR A 38 -4.93 25.24 48.29
C THR A 38 -4.44 25.65 46.89
N VAL A 39 -5.09 26.66 46.31
CA VAL A 39 -4.56 27.40 45.16
C VAL A 39 -3.56 28.42 45.71
N ALA A 40 -2.28 28.22 45.46
CA ALA A 40 -1.27 29.25 45.60
C ALA A 40 -0.10 29.01 44.62
N ALA A 41 0.01 29.94 43.67
CA ALA A 41 1.20 30.55 43.07
C ALA A 41 2.47 29.72 42.81
N GLY A 42 2.90 29.76 41.53
CA GLY A 42 4.27 30.12 41.19
C GLY A 42 5.32 29.01 41.26
N GLY A 43 5.29 28.09 40.29
CA GLY A 43 6.43 27.23 39.98
C GLY A 43 6.65 27.20 38.47
N LEU A 44 7.84 27.58 38.01
CA LEU A 44 8.26 27.45 36.61
C LEU A 44 8.13 25.98 36.18
N VAL A 45 7.09 25.67 35.39
CA VAL A 45 7.02 24.44 34.62
C VAL A 45 7.91 24.64 33.40
N LEU A 46 9.10 24.05 33.43
CA LEU A 46 9.86 23.78 32.21
C LEU A 46 8.95 22.99 31.27
N GLY A 47 8.69 23.57 30.09
CA GLY A 47 7.68 23.07 29.16
C GLY A 47 7.81 21.57 28.90
N MET A 48 6.79 20.81 29.29
CA MET A 48 6.51 19.55 28.63
C MET A 48 6.33 19.85 27.13
N PRO A 49 6.95 19.08 26.23
CA PRO A 49 6.66 19.21 24.81
C PRO A 49 5.15 18.99 24.60
N PRO A 50 4.52 19.75 23.69
CA PRO A 50 3.09 19.67 23.48
C PRO A 50 2.68 18.22 23.17
N THR A 51 1.66 17.74 23.87
CA THR A 51 1.03 16.44 23.60
C THR A 51 0.50 16.43 22.18
N ASP A 52 1.00 15.46 21.46
CA ASP A 52 1.13 15.40 20.02
C ASP A 52 -0.11 14.80 19.33
N SER A 53 -1.22 15.54 19.31
CA SER A 53 -2.37 15.15 18.48
C SER A 53 -2.18 15.47 16.99
N SER A 54 -1.09 16.17 16.62
CA SER A 54 -0.78 16.57 15.24
C SER A 54 0.10 15.59 14.44
N ARG A 55 0.68 14.55 15.08
CA ARG A 55 1.50 13.52 14.42
C ARG A 55 0.81 12.18 14.15
N ALA A 56 -0.51 12.09 14.31
CA ALA A 56 -1.23 10.90 13.86
C ALA A 56 -0.93 10.64 12.37
N GLY A 57 -0.43 9.44 12.05
CA GLY A 57 -0.07 9.05 10.68
C GLY A 57 1.28 9.58 10.19
N ILE A 58 2.32 9.57 11.02
CA ILE A 58 3.73 9.75 10.59
C ILE A 58 4.51 8.50 11.00
N VAL A 59 5.40 8.05 10.12
CA VAL A 59 6.42 7.04 10.42
C VAL A 59 7.82 7.64 10.32
N TYR A 60 8.77 7.02 11.00
CA TYR A 60 10.13 7.49 11.16
C TYR A 60 11.10 6.50 10.53
N ARG A 61 12.07 7.03 9.77
CA ARG A 61 13.17 6.23 9.23
C ARG A 61 14.51 6.76 9.72
N PRO A 62 15.28 5.97 10.50
CA PRO A 62 16.68 6.26 10.75
C PRO A 62 17.53 5.91 9.52
N ASP A 63 18.44 6.80 9.11
CA ASP A 63 19.37 6.54 8.00
C ASP A 63 20.68 7.33 8.21
N SER A 64 21.79 6.85 7.66
CA SER A 64 23.08 7.53 7.72
C SER A 64 23.24 8.62 6.66
N ARG A 65 22.48 8.52 5.58
CA ARG A 65 22.55 9.43 4.43
C ARG A 65 21.90 10.76 4.76
N ASP A 66 22.53 11.82 4.30
CA ASP A 66 22.01 13.16 4.49
C ASP A 66 20.86 13.48 3.49
N PRO A 67 20.08 14.54 3.75
CA PRO A 67 18.93 14.88 2.92
C PRO A 67 19.26 15.21 1.47
N ALA A 68 20.48 15.71 1.18
CA ALA A 68 20.88 16.01 -0.18
C ALA A 68 21.10 14.72 -0.98
N GLU A 69 21.75 13.72 -0.38
CA GLU A 69 21.90 12.38 -0.97
C GLU A 69 20.53 11.71 -1.19
N ILE A 70 19.63 11.76 -0.20
CA ILE A 70 18.28 11.17 -0.33
C ILE A 70 17.43 11.87 -1.39
N ARG A 71 17.63 13.17 -1.58
CA ARG A 71 17.00 13.94 -2.66
C ARG A 71 17.55 13.54 -4.03
N GLU A 72 18.87 13.42 -4.15
CA GLU A 72 19.53 13.00 -5.40
C GLU A 72 19.13 11.58 -5.82
N SER A 73 18.93 10.68 -4.85
CA SER A 73 18.40 9.33 -5.12
C SER A 73 16.88 9.30 -5.38
N GLY A 74 16.18 10.43 -5.30
CA GLY A 74 14.72 10.51 -5.46
C GLY A 74 13.92 9.86 -4.32
N GLY A 75 14.56 9.52 -3.20
CA GLY A 75 13.95 8.87 -2.04
C GLY A 75 14.72 7.67 -1.50
N PHE A 76 14.03 6.82 -0.73
CA PHE A 76 14.54 5.57 -0.19
C PHE A 76 14.08 4.40 -1.06
N TRP A 77 15.04 3.67 -1.64
CA TRP A 77 14.76 2.54 -2.52
C TRP A 77 15.34 1.23 -1.96
N PRO A 78 14.61 0.12 -2.11
CA PRO A 78 15.17 -1.23 -2.03
C PRO A 78 16.42 -1.40 -2.88
N ARG A 79 17.25 -2.38 -2.53
CA ARG A 79 18.43 -2.72 -3.34
C ARG A 79 17.99 -3.20 -4.73
N ASP A 80 18.75 -2.80 -5.75
CA ASP A 80 18.61 -3.22 -7.15
C ASP A 80 17.26 -2.83 -7.78
N MET A 81 16.60 -1.80 -7.25
CA MET A 81 15.35 -1.27 -7.77
C MET A 81 15.57 0.08 -8.47
N THR A 82 14.94 0.26 -9.63
CA THR A 82 14.92 1.54 -10.34
C THR A 82 13.99 2.51 -9.62
N PRO A 83 14.45 3.73 -9.27
CA PRO A 83 13.60 4.74 -8.65
C PRO A 83 12.30 4.98 -9.42
N GLY A 84 11.18 4.99 -8.69
CA GLY A 84 9.85 5.27 -9.24
C GLY A 84 9.16 4.09 -9.93
N ASN A 85 9.84 2.96 -10.17
CA ASN A 85 9.20 1.81 -10.81
C ASN A 85 8.56 0.85 -9.79
N PHE A 86 7.34 1.19 -9.34
CA PHE A 86 6.62 0.43 -8.32
C PHE A 86 6.04 -0.93 -8.77
N LEU A 87 6.16 -1.29 -10.06
CA LEU A 87 5.73 -2.57 -10.60
C LEU A 87 6.90 -3.52 -10.90
N GLN A 88 8.12 -2.99 -11.06
CA GLN A 88 9.35 -3.79 -11.12
C GLN A 88 10.05 -3.78 -9.75
N LEU A 89 9.51 -4.60 -8.86
CA LEU A 89 10.03 -4.75 -7.50
C LEU A 89 11.34 -5.55 -7.49
N SER A 90 12.10 -5.41 -6.40
CA SER A 90 13.28 -6.25 -6.14
C SER A 90 12.91 -7.74 -6.11
N GLN A 91 13.83 -8.62 -6.50
CA GLN A 91 13.57 -10.07 -6.57
C GLN A 91 13.15 -10.69 -5.23
N ASN A 92 13.60 -10.11 -4.11
CA ASN A 92 13.24 -10.60 -2.78
C ASN A 92 12.19 -9.71 -2.09
N THR A 93 10.91 -9.99 -2.29
CA THR A 93 9.78 -9.32 -1.62
C THR A 93 9.17 -10.15 -0.49
N SER A 94 9.91 -11.10 0.09
CA SER A 94 9.44 -11.84 1.27
C SER A 94 9.54 -10.95 2.52
N LEU A 95 8.40 -10.57 3.10
CA LEU A 95 8.35 -9.81 4.34
C LEU A 95 8.92 -10.62 5.52
N PHE A 96 8.72 -11.94 5.52
CA PHE A 96 9.31 -12.86 6.48
C PHE A 96 10.83 -12.87 6.40
N ARG A 97 11.40 -12.93 5.19
CA ARG A 97 12.86 -12.85 5.00
C ARG A 97 13.39 -11.47 5.38
N HIS A 98 12.66 -10.41 5.04
CA HIS A 98 12.99 -9.02 5.40
C HIS A 98 13.27 -8.87 6.90
N VAL A 99 12.37 -9.35 7.77
CA VAL A 99 12.55 -9.24 9.22
C VAL A 99 13.67 -10.13 9.78
N ASN A 100 13.88 -11.30 9.18
CA ASN A 100 14.89 -12.25 9.62
C ASN A 100 16.32 -11.82 9.28
N MET A 101 16.51 -10.84 8.40
CA MET A 101 17.81 -10.23 8.08
C MET A 101 18.15 -9.07 9.05
N ALA A 102 17.97 -9.29 10.35
CA ALA A 102 17.95 -8.26 11.40
C ALA A 102 19.14 -7.28 11.40
N ALA A 103 20.33 -7.70 10.97
CA ALA A 103 21.53 -6.86 10.91
C ALA A 103 21.51 -5.82 9.77
N HIS A 104 20.79 -6.09 8.67
CA HIS A 104 20.82 -5.27 7.46
C HIS A 104 19.50 -4.54 7.16
N ARG A 105 18.38 -4.90 7.81
CA ARG A 105 17.03 -4.36 7.53
C ARG A 105 16.89 -2.84 7.65
N TRP A 106 17.74 -2.18 8.43
CA TRP A 106 17.75 -0.72 8.60
C TRP A 106 18.80 -0.01 7.72
N THR A 107 19.49 -0.76 6.86
CA THR A 107 20.54 -0.25 5.98
C THR A 107 20.09 -0.28 4.52
N ARG A 108 20.72 0.53 3.68
CA ARG A 108 20.54 0.47 2.20
C ARG A 108 20.94 -0.86 1.57
N HIS A 109 21.62 -1.73 2.32
CA HIS A 109 22.14 -3.01 1.84
C HIS A 109 21.23 -4.19 2.16
N ALA A 110 20.04 -3.95 2.74
CA ALA A 110 19.04 -4.98 2.90
C ALA A 110 18.71 -5.59 1.53
N ASP A 111 18.91 -6.91 1.40
CA ASP A 111 18.45 -7.69 0.25
C ASP A 111 16.95 -7.94 0.41
N SER A 112 16.14 -6.89 0.30
CA SER A 112 14.69 -6.91 0.51
C SER A 112 14.03 -5.83 -0.33
N GLY A 113 12.87 -6.15 -0.90
CA GLY A 113 11.97 -5.24 -1.61
C GLY A 113 11.25 -4.23 -0.71
N TYR A 114 11.57 -4.20 0.58
CA TYR A 114 10.98 -3.31 1.57
C TYR A 114 11.99 -2.30 2.12
N VAL A 115 11.48 -1.12 2.49
CA VAL A 115 12.21 -0.10 3.25
C VAL A 115 11.58 0.02 4.64
N SER A 116 12.36 -0.30 5.67
CA SER A 116 11.90 -0.28 7.07
C SER A 116 11.67 1.14 7.58
N THR A 117 10.57 1.33 8.30
CA THR A 117 10.23 2.52 9.09
C THR A 117 9.62 2.08 10.42
N THR A 118 9.51 2.98 11.39
CA THR A 118 8.88 2.72 12.70
C THR A 118 7.88 3.82 13.04
N ARG A 119 6.81 3.50 13.76
CA ARG A 119 5.87 4.52 14.27
C ARG A 119 6.42 5.32 15.45
N SER A 120 7.55 4.92 16.03
CA SER A 120 8.13 5.55 17.23
C SER A 120 9.43 6.31 16.92
N LEU A 121 9.42 7.62 17.20
CA LEU A 121 10.63 8.45 17.10
C LEU A 121 11.74 7.96 18.04
N ASP A 122 11.37 7.50 19.25
CA ASP A 122 12.32 6.94 20.21
C ASP A 122 12.94 5.63 19.70
N ALA A 123 12.14 4.76 19.08
CA ALA A 123 12.63 3.54 18.45
C ALA A 123 13.60 3.86 17.31
N ALA A 124 13.29 4.86 16.47
CA ALA A 124 14.19 5.29 15.40
C ALA A 124 15.55 5.79 15.93
N ALA A 125 15.56 6.57 17.01
CA ALA A 125 16.79 7.03 17.64
C ALA A 125 17.60 5.88 18.26
N GLU A 126 16.91 4.92 18.88
CA GLU A 126 17.54 3.73 19.44
C GLU A 126 18.14 2.82 18.36
N ILE A 127 17.48 2.72 17.19
CA ILE A 127 18.02 2.03 16.01
C ILE A 127 19.32 2.69 15.55
N LEU A 128 19.36 4.02 15.39
CA LEU A 128 20.61 4.74 15.03
C LEU A 128 21.74 4.42 16.01
N ARG A 129 21.42 4.41 17.32
CA ARG A 129 22.40 4.12 18.37
C ARG A 129 22.94 2.70 18.28
N ARG A 130 22.07 1.69 18.13
CA ARG A 130 22.48 0.27 18.02
C ARG A 130 23.24 -0.01 16.73
N SER A 131 22.90 0.69 15.65
CA SER A 131 23.57 0.57 14.35
C SER A 131 24.90 1.32 14.27
N GLY A 132 25.34 1.99 15.33
CA GLY A 132 26.60 2.75 15.32
C GLY A 132 26.59 3.98 14.41
N LEU A 133 25.40 4.46 14.02
CA LEU A 133 25.21 5.63 13.16
C LEU A 133 25.17 6.94 13.95
N MET A 134 25.58 6.89 15.23
CA MET A 134 25.71 8.05 16.09
C MET A 134 27.19 8.31 16.43
N PRO A 135 27.64 9.59 16.45
CA PRO A 135 26.89 10.79 16.07
C PRO A 135 26.76 10.96 14.54
N GLY A 136 25.71 11.65 14.08
CA GLY A 136 25.63 12.13 12.69
C GLY A 136 24.50 11.57 11.84
N GLY A 137 23.81 10.51 12.27
CA GLY A 137 22.64 9.96 11.58
C GLY A 137 21.44 10.90 11.53
N PHE A 138 20.52 10.61 10.63
CA PHE A 138 19.28 11.36 10.41
C PHE A 138 18.07 10.51 10.75
N ILE A 139 17.03 11.16 11.27
CA ILE A 139 15.68 10.58 11.36
C ILE A 139 14.76 11.37 10.43
N TYR A 140 14.19 10.67 9.46
CA TYR A 140 13.24 11.20 8.50
C TYR A 140 11.81 10.98 8.99
N GLU A 141 10.98 12.02 8.94
CA GLU A 141 9.54 11.99 9.21
C GLU A 141 8.82 11.80 7.87
N ILE A 142 8.02 10.74 7.74
CA ILE A 142 7.45 10.29 6.47
C ILE A 142 5.95 10.09 6.63
N ARG A 143 5.16 10.54 5.65
CA ARG A 143 3.73 10.23 5.57
C ARG A 143 3.53 8.86 4.93
N PRO A 144 2.98 7.86 5.64
CA PRO A 144 2.80 6.55 5.05
C PRO A 144 1.71 6.57 3.97
N THR A 145 1.90 5.75 2.96
CA THR A 145 0.96 5.47 1.85
C THR A 145 0.54 4.00 1.89
N PRO A 146 -0.45 3.57 1.09
CA PRO A 146 -0.96 2.20 1.18
C PRO A 146 0.06 1.07 0.93
N ASN A 147 1.25 1.35 0.38
CA ASN A 147 2.34 0.39 0.25
C ASN A 147 3.13 0.16 1.56
N PHE A 148 2.80 0.87 2.63
CA PHE A 148 3.37 0.69 3.97
C PHE A 148 2.63 -0.43 4.69
N ILE A 149 3.31 -1.53 4.97
CA ILE A 149 2.73 -2.75 5.49
C ILE A 149 3.04 -2.88 6.97
N ASP A 150 2.02 -3.14 7.79
CA ASP A 150 2.21 -3.45 9.20
C ASP A 150 2.90 -4.81 9.34
N VAL A 151 4.15 -4.81 9.76
CA VAL A 151 5.00 -6.00 9.74
C VAL A 151 4.54 -7.03 10.76
N ARG A 152 4.29 -6.59 11.98
CA ARG A 152 3.88 -7.46 13.09
C ARG A 152 2.55 -8.12 12.80
N GLY A 153 1.54 -7.34 12.44
CA GLY A 153 0.21 -7.88 12.18
C GLY A 153 0.19 -8.79 10.95
N SER A 154 1.03 -8.52 9.94
CA SER A 154 1.11 -9.36 8.73
C SER A 154 1.78 -10.70 8.98
N LEU A 155 2.78 -10.77 9.86
CA LEU A 155 3.47 -12.02 10.20
C LEU A 155 2.83 -12.76 11.38
N GLY A 156 2.04 -12.09 12.21
CA GLY A 156 1.38 -12.66 13.39
C GLY A 156 2.37 -13.36 14.31
N ASP A 157 2.04 -14.58 14.74
CA ASP A 157 2.86 -15.40 15.64
C ASP A 157 4.22 -15.81 15.03
N PHE A 158 4.40 -15.64 13.72
CA PHE A 158 5.66 -15.92 13.02
C PHE A 158 6.60 -14.71 12.97
N HIS A 159 6.25 -13.59 13.60
CA HIS A 159 7.12 -12.42 13.69
C HIS A 159 8.30 -12.68 14.64
N GLN A 160 9.51 -12.80 14.09
CA GLN A 160 10.75 -13.03 14.85
C GLN A 160 11.58 -11.75 15.11
N GLY A 161 11.07 -10.58 14.70
CA GLY A 161 11.72 -9.29 14.93
C GLY A 161 11.62 -8.82 16.39
N LEU A 162 12.30 -7.70 16.72
CA LEU A 162 12.23 -7.12 18.06
C LEU A 162 10.81 -6.60 18.37
N GLU A 163 10.31 -6.91 19.56
CA GLU A 163 8.94 -6.59 19.98
C GLU A 163 8.66 -5.09 20.15
N ASP A 164 9.69 -4.23 20.18
CA ASP A 164 9.52 -2.80 20.43
C ASP A 164 9.65 -1.92 19.17
N ASP A 165 9.91 -2.50 18.00
CA ASP A 165 10.26 -1.70 16.82
C ASP A 165 9.05 -1.04 16.14
N ASP A 166 7.81 -1.49 16.42
CA ASP A 166 6.56 -1.02 15.77
C ASP A 166 6.76 -0.73 14.27
N GLU A 167 7.32 -1.74 13.58
CA GLU A 167 7.83 -1.62 12.22
C GLU A 167 6.67 -1.55 11.21
N VAL A 168 6.78 -0.58 10.30
CA VAL A 168 5.95 -0.48 9.11
C VAL A 168 6.88 -0.44 7.91
N ALA A 169 6.75 -1.41 7.02
CA ALA A 169 7.69 -1.62 5.92
C ALA A 169 7.08 -1.13 4.60
N ALA A 170 7.76 -0.20 3.92
CA ALA A 170 7.31 0.32 2.64
C ALA A 170 7.74 -0.61 1.49
N LEU A 171 6.78 -1.29 0.86
CA LEU A 171 7.02 -2.12 -0.32
C LEU A 171 7.36 -1.24 -1.53
N GLY A 172 8.49 -1.53 -2.18
CA GLY A 172 8.93 -0.79 -3.37
C GLY A 172 9.51 0.60 -3.09
N GLY A 173 9.74 0.95 -1.82
CA GLY A 173 10.42 2.20 -1.43
C GLY A 173 9.51 3.36 -1.07
N ILE A 174 10.13 4.53 -0.90
CA ILE A 174 9.55 5.77 -0.36
C ILE A 174 10.11 6.93 -1.17
N GLN A 175 9.24 7.74 -1.77
CA GLN A 175 9.66 8.84 -2.62
C GLN A 175 10.15 10.04 -1.80
N PHE A 176 11.06 10.85 -2.34
CA PHE A 176 11.53 12.06 -1.65
C PHE A 176 10.38 13.03 -1.34
N HIS A 177 9.43 13.20 -2.27
CA HIS A 177 8.26 14.07 -2.13
C HIS A 177 7.28 13.61 -1.04
N GLN A 178 7.43 12.40 -0.51
CA GLN A 178 6.63 11.82 0.59
C GLN A 178 7.25 12.10 1.97
N ILE A 179 8.53 12.49 2.00
CA ILE A 179 9.25 12.84 3.23
C ILE A 179 8.78 14.23 3.67
N LEU A 180 8.26 14.33 4.88
CA LEU A 180 7.74 15.57 5.45
C LEU A 180 8.86 16.46 6.00
N ALA A 181 9.83 15.86 6.68
CA ALA A 181 10.92 16.56 7.34
C ALA A 181 12.03 15.58 7.75
N TRP A 182 13.13 16.12 8.28
CA TRP A 182 14.18 15.33 8.92
C TRP A 182 14.78 16.06 10.12
N ARG A 183 15.48 15.28 10.94
CA ARG A 183 16.26 15.75 12.09
C ARG A 183 17.63 15.08 12.03
N GLN A 184 18.69 15.85 12.19
CA GLN A 184 19.99 15.26 12.49
C GLN A 184 20.03 14.88 13.96
N VAL A 185 20.58 13.72 14.29
CA VAL A 185 20.66 13.22 15.66
C VAL A 185 22.11 13.20 16.10
N ALA A 186 22.38 13.84 17.24
CA ALA A 186 23.69 13.85 17.88
C ALA A 186 23.62 13.16 19.25
N GLN A 187 24.75 12.66 19.74
CA GLN A 187 24.83 12.13 21.09
C GLN A 187 24.69 13.28 22.09
N ALA A 188 23.84 13.11 23.12
CA ALA A 188 23.69 14.15 24.14
C ALA A 188 24.99 14.27 24.96
N PRO A 189 25.57 15.48 25.12
CA PRO A 189 26.75 15.66 25.96
C PRO A 189 26.45 15.28 27.42
N GLY A 190 27.29 14.43 28.01
CA GLY A 190 27.27 14.16 29.46
C GLY A 190 26.09 13.35 30.01
N ARG A 191 25.21 12.78 29.17
CA ARG A 191 24.11 11.90 29.60
C ARG A 191 23.85 10.77 28.61
N ARG A 192 23.26 9.66 29.08
CA ARG A 192 22.65 8.67 28.19
C ARG A 192 21.43 9.30 27.53
N GLY A 193 21.44 9.39 26.21
CA GLY A 193 20.37 9.98 25.41
C GLY A 193 20.90 10.63 24.14
N TYR A 194 20.00 11.20 23.36
CA TYR A 194 20.31 11.85 22.10
C TYR A 194 19.78 13.29 22.11
N TYR A 195 20.45 14.15 21.35
CA TYR A 195 19.98 15.50 21.05
C TYR A 195 19.41 15.47 19.63
N ASN A 196 18.12 15.77 19.54
CA ASN A 196 17.48 16.04 18.25
C ASN A 196 17.89 17.44 17.81
N ALA A 197 18.60 17.54 16.68
CA ALA A 197 18.78 18.82 16.01
C ALA A 197 17.42 19.38 15.59
N GLN A 198 17.44 20.66 15.23
CA GLN A 198 16.29 21.37 14.71
C GLN A 198 15.64 20.55 13.57
N ARG A 199 14.32 20.40 13.64
CA ARG A 199 13.53 19.78 12.58
C ARG A 199 13.59 20.68 11.34
N THR A 200 14.02 20.14 10.22
CA THR A 200 14.05 20.82 8.93
C THR A 200 12.93 20.26 8.06
N ALA A 201 12.01 21.11 7.62
CA ALA A 201 10.93 20.71 6.72
C ALA A 201 11.47 20.47 5.31
N ASN A 202 10.89 19.49 4.61
CA ASN A 202 11.16 19.25 3.20
C ASN A 202 10.32 20.22 2.35
N ASP A 203 10.97 21.11 1.60
CA ASP A 203 10.31 22.07 0.70
C ASP A 203 9.71 21.39 -0.56
N GLN A 204 10.11 20.16 -0.86
CA GLN A 204 9.56 19.34 -1.94
C GLN A 204 8.44 18.40 -1.47
N TYR A 205 8.06 18.41 -0.20
CA TYR A 205 6.92 17.62 0.26
C TYR A 205 5.63 18.00 -0.50
N ARG A 206 4.85 17.01 -0.94
CA ARG A 206 3.59 17.23 -1.70
C ARG A 206 2.36 16.93 -0.84
N PRO A 207 1.85 17.91 -0.06
CA PRO A 207 0.74 17.68 0.87
C PRO A 207 -0.53 17.16 0.18
N ALA A 208 -0.85 17.69 -1.00
CA ALA A 208 -2.03 17.28 -1.77
C ALA A 208 -2.04 15.80 -2.18
N LEU A 209 -0.88 15.14 -2.21
CA LEU A 209 -0.77 13.71 -2.53
C LEU A 209 -0.78 12.83 -1.28
N PHE A 210 -0.26 13.31 -0.14
CA PHE A 210 0.10 12.45 0.99
C PHE A 210 -0.58 12.78 2.32
N ASP A 211 -1.15 13.98 2.53
CA ASP A 211 -1.76 14.32 3.83
C ASP A 211 -3.07 13.55 4.10
N GLY A 212 -3.72 13.05 3.05
CA GLY A 212 -4.93 12.22 3.14
C GLY A 212 -4.68 10.72 3.15
N THR A 213 -3.42 10.26 3.13
CA THR A 213 -3.09 8.84 3.03
C THR A 213 -2.78 8.22 4.38
N SER A 214 -2.93 6.91 4.48
CA SER A 214 -2.51 6.10 5.62
C SER A 214 -1.65 4.93 5.15
N ASP A 215 -1.05 4.22 6.12
CA ASP A 215 -0.47 2.92 5.82
C ASP A 215 -1.53 1.92 5.32
N GLY A 216 -1.08 0.86 4.65
CA GLY A 216 -1.91 -0.20 4.10
C GLY A 216 -2.40 -1.20 5.15
N GLY A 217 -1.94 -1.08 6.39
CA GLY A 217 -2.25 -1.97 7.50
C GLY A 217 -1.71 -3.38 7.32
N VAL A 218 -2.42 -4.34 7.91
CA VAL A 218 -2.06 -5.76 7.96
C VAL A 218 -2.33 -6.43 6.61
N LYS A 219 -1.30 -7.08 6.04
CA LYS A 219 -1.32 -7.83 4.77
C LYS A 219 -0.66 -9.22 4.93
N PRO A 220 -1.37 -10.21 5.47
CA PRO A 220 -0.83 -11.56 5.66
C PRO A 220 -0.41 -12.23 4.34
N LEU A 221 -1.11 -11.89 3.25
CA LEU A 221 -0.78 -12.41 1.91
C LEU A 221 0.58 -11.92 1.37
N LEU A 222 1.18 -10.91 2.00
CA LEU A 222 2.53 -10.40 1.68
C LEU A 222 3.60 -10.94 2.61
N ALA A 223 3.26 -11.84 3.54
CA ALA A 223 4.23 -12.44 4.46
C ALA A 223 5.38 -13.12 3.70
N GLY A 224 5.08 -13.76 2.55
CA GLY A 224 6.09 -14.35 1.69
C GLY A 224 6.87 -15.48 2.36
N PHE A 225 6.18 -16.34 3.12
CA PHE A 225 6.78 -17.54 3.71
C PHE A 225 7.35 -18.47 2.61
N PRO A 226 8.41 -19.25 2.90
CA PRO A 226 8.90 -20.24 1.96
C PRO A 226 7.85 -21.34 1.73
N THR A 227 7.87 -21.99 0.56
CA THR A 227 6.82 -22.93 0.12
C THR A 227 6.68 -24.16 1.00
N ASP A 228 7.73 -24.53 1.73
CA ASP A 228 7.77 -25.62 2.70
C ASP A 228 7.39 -25.18 4.14
N HIS A 229 7.02 -23.92 4.35
CA HIS A 229 6.64 -23.41 5.67
C HIS A 229 5.34 -24.03 6.21
N LEU A 230 5.24 -24.15 7.54
CA LEU A 230 4.10 -24.76 8.23
C LEU A 230 2.74 -24.14 7.82
N VAL A 231 2.72 -22.83 7.54
CA VAL A 231 1.50 -22.12 7.11
C VAL A 231 0.85 -22.75 5.87
N PHE A 232 1.64 -23.30 4.94
CA PHE A 232 1.12 -23.95 3.73
C PHE A 232 0.84 -25.43 3.96
N GLN A 233 1.67 -26.10 4.76
CA GLN A 233 1.47 -27.51 5.12
C GLN A 233 0.16 -27.72 5.91
N GLU A 234 -0.09 -26.84 6.88
CA GLU A 234 -1.27 -26.89 7.76
C GLU A 234 -2.42 -25.99 7.27
N LYS A 235 -2.25 -25.31 6.13
CA LYS A 235 -3.25 -24.42 5.51
C LYS A 235 -3.75 -23.35 6.49
N LEU A 236 -2.83 -22.71 7.19
CA LEU A 236 -3.13 -21.71 8.22
C LEU A 236 -3.61 -20.41 7.58
N GLU A 237 -4.81 -19.98 7.95
CA GLU A 237 -5.34 -18.66 7.60
C GLU A 237 -4.84 -17.60 8.59
N PRO A 238 -4.65 -16.35 8.16
CA PRO A 238 -4.98 -15.80 6.83
C PRO A 238 -3.88 -15.96 5.75
N TRP A 239 -2.78 -16.66 6.04
CA TRP A 239 -1.60 -16.74 5.15
C TRP A 239 -1.74 -17.71 3.99
N CYS A 240 -2.55 -18.77 4.13
CA CYS A 240 -2.86 -19.69 3.04
C CYS A 240 -3.70 -19.00 1.94
N GLY A 241 -4.50 -17.98 2.30
CA GLY A 241 -5.28 -17.19 1.38
C GLY A 241 -6.44 -17.96 0.74
N ALA A 242 -6.92 -19.03 1.37
CA ALA A 242 -7.99 -19.82 0.81
C ALA A 242 -9.34 -19.08 0.94
N PRO A 243 -10.25 -19.24 -0.04
CA PRO A 243 -11.57 -18.62 0.02
C PRO A 243 -12.32 -19.03 1.30
N LEU A 244 -12.76 -18.04 2.08
CA LEU A 244 -13.57 -18.25 3.27
C LEU A 244 -14.87 -18.98 2.89
N GLY A 245 -15.28 -19.98 3.68
CA GLY A 245 -16.54 -20.71 3.49
C GLY A 245 -16.43 -22.12 2.87
N LYS A 246 -15.24 -22.57 2.45
CA LYS A 246 -15.02 -23.98 2.05
C LYS A 246 -14.55 -24.84 3.24
N PRO A 247 -14.84 -26.16 3.29
CA PRO A 247 -14.25 -27.08 4.27
C PRO A 247 -12.73 -27.10 4.16
N ALA A 248 -12.01 -27.14 5.30
CA ALA A 248 -10.53 -27.05 5.34
C ALA A 248 -9.82 -28.11 4.49
N GLU A 249 -10.39 -29.32 4.41
CA GLU A 249 -9.86 -30.42 3.58
C GLU A 249 -9.80 -30.05 2.09
N ASN A 250 -10.76 -29.26 1.60
CA ASN A 250 -10.87 -28.81 0.20
C ASN A 250 -10.31 -27.41 -0.06
N ARG A 251 -9.68 -26.78 0.94
CA ARG A 251 -9.00 -25.49 0.75
C ARG A 251 -7.66 -25.71 0.05
N HIS A 252 -7.49 -25.07 -1.09
CA HIS A 252 -6.19 -24.94 -1.75
C HIS A 252 -5.60 -23.60 -1.33
N CYS A 253 -4.33 -23.58 -0.90
CA CYS A 253 -3.64 -22.34 -0.59
C CYS A 253 -3.32 -21.63 -1.90
N VAL A 254 -3.93 -20.47 -2.11
CA VAL A 254 -3.73 -19.65 -3.32
C VAL A 254 -2.26 -19.26 -3.45
N LEU A 255 -1.60 -19.00 -2.32
CA LEU A 255 -0.21 -18.56 -2.28
C LEU A 255 0.83 -19.68 -2.35
N ALA A 256 0.44 -20.97 -2.29
CA ALA A 256 1.42 -22.06 -2.33
C ALA A 256 2.10 -22.21 -3.71
N GLY A 257 1.47 -21.70 -4.77
CA GLY A 257 2.00 -21.67 -6.13
C GLY A 257 2.47 -20.29 -6.61
N GLU A 258 2.32 -19.25 -5.79
CA GLU A 258 2.73 -17.87 -6.13
C GLU A 258 4.06 -17.55 -5.45
N THR A 259 4.96 -16.90 -6.18
CA THR A 259 6.17 -16.33 -5.59
C THR A 259 5.83 -15.06 -4.79
N PRO A 260 6.61 -14.71 -3.75
CA PRO A 260 6.42 -13.44 -3.03
C PRO A 260 6.45 -12.23 -3.96
N LEU A 261 7.24 -12.29 -5.05
CA LEU A 261 7.34 -11.22 -6.04
C LEU A 261 6.00 -11.02 -6.75
N GLN A 262 5.37 -12.09 -7.23
CA GLN A 262 4.07 -12.01 -7.90
C GLN A 262 2.99 -11.42 -6.97
N SER A 263 2.90 -11.90 -5.73
CA SER A 263 1.90 -11.39 -4.79
C SER A 263 2.14 -9.92 -4.42
N ALA A 264 3.42 -9.51 -4.28
CA ALA A 264 3.81 -8.13 -4.04
C ALA A 264 3.51 -7.21 -5.24
N THR A 265 3.84 -7.63 -6.46
CA THR A 265 3.58 -6.87 -7.70
C THR A 265 2.07 -6.70 -7.91
N LYS A 266 1.28 -7.77 -7.73
CA LYS A 266 -0.18 -7.70 -7.78
C LYS A 266 -0.74 -6.75 -6.73
N HIS A 267 -0.20 -6.80 -5.51
CA HIS A 267 -0.59 -5.85 -4.47
C HIS A 267 -0.32 -4.40 -4.88
N MET A 268 0.86 -4.10 -5.43
CA MET A 268 1.17 -2.75 -5.91
C MET A 268 0.22 -2.31 -7.02
N ALA A 269 -0.10 -3.18 -7.98
CA ALA A 269 -1.08 -2.87 -9.04
C ALA A 269 -2.48 -2.53 -8.49
N LEU A 270 -2.90 -3.16 -7.38
CA LEU A 270 -4.15 -2.88 -6.68
C LEU A 270 -4.16 -1.54 -5.92
N LEU A 271 -2.99 -0.98 -5.63
CA LEU A 271 -2.86 0.31 -4.95
C LEU A 271 -2.77 1.50 -5.93
N MET A 272 -2.44 1.23 -7.20
CA MET A 272 -2.13 2.26 -8.18
C MET A 272 -3.37 2.68 -8.96
N THR A 273 -3.98 3.80 -8.57
CA THR A 273 -5.08 4.41 -9.32
C THR A 273 -4.57 5.12 -10.58
N VAL A 274 -5.16 4.78 -11.72
CA VAL A 274 -4.93 5.38 -13.03
C VAL A 274 -5.69 6.71 -13.10
N SER A 275 -4.94 7.79 -13.26
CA SER A 275 -5.47 9.16 -13.44
C SER A 275 -5.63 9.54 -14.91
N ARG A 276 -4.85 8.91 -15.79
CA ARG A 276 -4.86 9.14 -17.24
C ARG A 276 -4.47 7.84 -17.94
N LEU A 277 -5.14 7.55 -19.05
CA LEU A 277 -4.77 6.49 -19.99
C LEU A 277 -4.69 7.09 -21.39
N ARG A 278 -3.59 6.82 -22.09
CA ARG A 278 -3.35 7.15 -23.49
C ARG A 278 -3.08 5.89 -24.29
N ILE A 279 -3.55 5.87 -25.52
CA ILE A 279 -3.36 4.76 -26.45
C ILE A 279 -2.78 5.32 -27.73
N ARG A 280 -1.59 4.83 -28.12
CA ARG A 280 -1.00 5.12 -29.42
C ARG A 280 -1.13 3.89 -30.29
N ALA A 281 -1.62 4.05 -31.51
CA ALA A 281 -1.79 2.93 -32.43
C ALA A 281 -1.44 3.31 -33.85
N ARG A 282 -0.99 2.34 -34.65
CA ARG A 282 -0.63 2.56 -36.05
C ARG A 282 -1.09 1.43 -36.96
N VAL A 283 -1.71 1.82 -38.08
CA VAL A 283 -2.02 0.93 -39.20
C VAL A 283 -0.73 0.67 -39.97
N SER A 284 -0.53 -0.57 -40.42
CA SER A 284 0.62 -0.98 -41.22
C SER A 284 0.81 -0.09 -42.45
N THR A 285 2.07 0.13 -42.84
CA THR A 285 2.42 0.93 -44.04
C THR A 285 2.32 0.13 -45.33
N ARG A 286 2.04 -1.18 -45.26
CA ARG A 286 1.84 -2.03 -46.44
C ARG A 286 0.67 -1.51 -47.28
N SER A 287 0.80 -1.61 -48.61
CA SER A 287 -0.31 -1.32 -49.52
C SER A 287 -1.55 -2.12 -49.11
N TRP A 288 -2.72 -1.46 -49.11
CA TRP A 288 -4.00 -2.07 -48.72
C TRP A 288 -4.15 -2.49 -47.25
N ALA A 289 -3.29 -2.03 -46.35
CA ALA A 289 -3.43 -2.26 -44.91
C ALA A 289 -4.63 -1.58 -44.24
N GLY A 290 -5.31 -0.67 -44.94
CA GLY A 290 -6.49 0.03 -44.46
C GLY A 290 -7.78 -0.76 -44.60
N ALA A 291 -8.84 -0.31 -43.94
CA ALA A 291 -10.17 -0.89 -44.09
C ALA A 291 -11.28 0.18 -44.06
N ALA A 292 -12.41 -0.12 -44.71
CA ALA A 292 -13.62 0.71 -44.66
C ALA A 292 -14.27 0.68 -43.27
N HIS A 293 -14.11 -0.43 -42.54
CA HIS A 293 -14.63 -0.59 -41.19
C HIS A 293 -13.82 0.19 -40.16
N SER A 294 -14.50 0.66 -39.12
CA SER A 294 -13.83 1.35 -38.03
C SER A 294 -13.20 0.33 -37.07
N LEU A 295 -12.10 0.71 -36.42
CA LEU A 295 -11.42 -0.13 -35.44
C LEU A 295 -11.45 0.53 -34.07
N SER A 296 -11.85 -0.23 -33.06
CA SER A 296 -11.84 0.16 -31.66
C SER A 296 -10.97 -0.78 -30.84
N ILE A 297 -10.57 -0.34 -29.65
CA ILE A 297 -9.82 -1.12 -28.67
C ILE A 297 -10.60 -1.20 -27.36
N THR A 298 -10.53 -2.35 -26.69
CA THR A 298 -10.98 -2.53 -25.30
C THR A 298 -9.75 -2.75 -24.43
N VAL A 299 -9.72 -2.16 -23.23
CA VAL A 299 -8.65 -2.34 -22.24
C VAL A 299 -9.29 -2.76 -20.92
N GLY A 300 -8.89 -3.91 -20.38
CA GLY A 300 -9.58 -4.53 -19.25
C GLY A 300 -11.05 -4.79 -19.57
N ASP A 301 -11.90 -4.33 -18.66
CA ASP A 301 -13.37 -4.33 -18.79
C ASP A 301 -13.93 -3.02 -19.40
N SER A 302 -13.11 -2.22 -20.07
CA SER A 302 -13.59 -0.98 -20.69
C SER A 302 -14.63 -1.24 -21.79
N LYS A 303 -15.49 -0.26 -22.03
CA LYS A 303 -16.19 -0.13 -23.31
C LYS A 303 -15.19 0.00 -24.47
N ALA A 304 -15.64 -0.29 -25.68
CA ALA A 304 -14.84 -0.12 -26.88
C ALA A 304 -14.51 1.37 -27.11
N ILE A 305 -13.22 1.67 -27.23
CA ILE A 305 -12.64 2.99 -27.45
C ILE A 305 -12.28 3.10 -28.93
N MET A 306 -12.85 4.07 -29.63
CA MET A 306 -12.59 4.25 -31.07
C MET A 306 -11.13 4.65 -31.32
N LEU A 307 -10.40 3.85 -32.10
CA LEU A 307 -9.05 4.18 -32.57
C LEU A 307 -9.09 4.82 -33.95
N PHE A 308 -9.68 4.13 -34.92
CA PHE A 308 -9.67 4.56 -36.32
C PHE A 308 -11.08 4.58 -36.88
N ARG A 309 -11.51 5.76 -37.36
CA ARG A 309 -12.57 5.87 -38.36
C ARG A 309 -11.90 5.88 -39.73
N ASP A 310 -12.26 4.95 -40.60
CA ASP A 310 -11.66 4.81 -41.95
C ASP A 310 -10.12 4.70 -41.92
N PRO A 311 -9.57 3.60 -41.38
CA PRO A 311 -8.12 3.35 -41.34
C PRO A 311 -7.52 3.23 -42.75
N PHE A 312 -6.40 3.91 -42.99
CA PHE A 312 -5.61 3.82 -44.22
C PHE A 312 -4.14 3.49 -43.89
N PRO A 313 -3.36 2.96 -44.86
CA PRO A 313 -1.98 2.57 -44.61
C PRO A 313 -1.13 3.67 -43.95
N GLY A 314 -0.42 3.32 -42.88
CA GLY A 314 0.45 4.23 -42.14
C GLY A 314 -0.26 5.23 -41.22
N LYS A 315 -1.61 5.26 -41.20
CA LYS A 315 -2.40 6.11 -40.29
C LYS A 315 -2.04 5.79 -38.84
N ALA A 316 -1.79 6.83 -38.05
CA ALA A 316 -1.50 6.72 -36.63
C ALA A 316 -2.49 7.58 -35.83
N VAL A 317 -2.75 7.17 -34.59
CA VAL A 317 -3.57 7.92 -33.64
C VAL A 317 -2.91 7.93 -32.26
N ASP A 318 -3.15 9.00 -31.50
CA ASP A 318 -2.84 9.12 -30.08
C ASP A 318 -4.15 9.55 -29.38
N VAL A 319 -4.76 8.63 -28.66
CA VAL A 319 -6.08 8.79 -28.06
C VAL A 319 -5.93 8.92 -26.56
N SER A 320 -6.37 10.05 -26.02
CA SER A 320 -6.55 10.22 -24.57
C SER A 320 -7.91 9.64 -24.17
N VAL A 321 -7.91 8.62 -23.32
CA VAL A 321 -9.12 7.92 -22.92
C VAL A 321 -9.83 8.67 -21.80
N ASN A 322 -11.13 8.91 -21.98
CA ASN A 322 -12.00 9.36 -20.89
C ASN A 322 -12.32 8.17 -19.99
N LEU A 323 -11.60 8.03 -18.87
CA LEU A 323 -11.73 6.90 -17.95
C LEU A 323 -13.17 6.71 -17.47
N LYS A 324 -13.90 7.80 -17.21
CA LYS A 324 -15.29 7.73 -16.72
C LYS A 324 -16.26 7.16 -17.75
N GLU A 325 -16.05 7.51 -19.01
CA GLU A 325 -16.87 7.02 -20.11
C GLU A 325 -16.57 5.54 -20.40
N ALA A 326 -15.28 5.19 -20.39
CA ALA A 326 -14.76 3.87 -20.73
C ALA A 326 -15.01 2.83 -19.64
N PHE A 327 -14.80 3.17 -18.36
CA PHE A 327 -14.87 2.24 -17.22
C PHE A 327 -16.04 2.52 -16.24
N GLY A 328 -16.82 3.58 -16.48
CA GLY A 328 -17.89 4.02 -15.58
C GLY A 328 -17.39 4.94 -14.46
N LEU A 329 -18.18 5.11 -13.40
CA LEU A 329 -17.90 6.09 -12.34
C LEU A 329 -16.88 5.61 -11.29
N ARG A 330 -16.38 4.37 -11.39
CA ARG A 330 -15.39 3.84 -10.44
C ARG A 330 -13.98 4.31 -10.78
N ASP A 331 -13.14 4.36 -9.76
CA ASP A 331 -11.70 4.50 -9.98
C ASP A 331 -11.16 3.29 -10.74
N VAL A 332 -10.20 3.55 -11.62
CA VAL A 332 -9.52 2.52 -12.43
C VAL A 332 -8.15 2.27 -11.80
N LEU A 333 -7.87 1.02 -11.47
CA LEU A 333 -6.58 0.58 -10.95
C LEU A 333 -5.72 0.00 -12.07
N VAL A 334 -4.41 -0.11 -11.85
CA VAL A 334 -3.53 -0.83 -12.81
C VAL A 334 -3.99 -2.28 -12.94
N ASP A 335 -4.43 -2.91 -11.85
CA ASP A 335 -4.96 -4.28 -11.84
C ASP A 335 -6.26 -4.44 -12.66
N ASP A 336 -6.95 -3.35 -13.03
CA ASP A 336 -8.11 -3.43 -13.93
C ASP A 336 -7.69 -3.57 -15.41
N LEU A 337 -6.43 -3.33 -15.75
CA LEU A 337 -5.93 -3.28 -17.13
C LEU A 337 -5.40 -4.65 -17.59
N THR A 338 -6.13 -5.73 -17.31
CA THR A 338 -5.69 -7.12 -17.45
C THR A 338 -5.63 -7.68 -18.87
N ASN A 339 -6.19 -6.97 -19.84
CA ASN A 339 -6.29 -7.45 -21.22
C ASN A 339 -6.47 -6.30 -22.19
N VAL A 340 -6.09 -6.54 -23.44
CA VAL A 340 -6.40 -5.69 -24.56
C VAL A 340 -7.16 -6.48 -25.61
N GLY A 341 -8.04 -5.81 -26.35
CA GLY A 341 -8.81 -6.42 -27.43
C GLY A 341 -9.05 -5.45 -28.57
N LEU A 342 -9.00 -5.94 -29.80
CA LEU A 342 -9.35 -5.16 -30.98
C LEU A 342 -10.75 -5.56 -31.47
N VAL A 343 -11.59 -4.55 -31.69
CA VAL A 343 -12.99 -4.71 -32.08
C VAL A 343 -13.22 -3.98 -33.38
N VAL A 344 -13.65 -4.73 -34.40
CA VAL A 344 -14.04 -4.16 -35.70
C VAL A 344 -15.50 -3.72 -35.59
N MET A 345 -15.73 -2.47 -35.96
CA MET A 345 -17.04 -1.83 -35.98
C MET A 345 -17.49 -1.69 -37.43
N PRO A 346 -18.57 -2.38 -37.84
CA PRO A 346 -19.04 -2.33 -39.21
C PRO A 346 -19.50 -0.92 -39.57
N VAL A 347 -19.15 -0.50 -40.78
CA VAL A 347 -19.56 0.77 -41.38
C VAL A 347 -20.13 0.43 -42.75
N PRO A 348 -21.36 0.85 -43.07
CA PRO A 348 -21.92 0.65 -44.41
C PRO A 348 -21.02 1.35 -45.45
N HIS A 349 -20.43 0.57 -46.36
CA HIS A 349 -19.60 1.09 -47.44
C HIS A 349 -19.81 0.26 -48.72
N PRO A 350 -19.84 0.87 -49.93
CA PRO A 350 -20.06 0.14 -51.18
C PRO A 350 -18.92 -0.81 -51.57
N VAL A 351 -17.72 -0.57 -51.04
CA VAL A 351 -16.53 -1.40 -51.27
C VAL A 351 -16.02 -1.89 -49.92
N ALA A 352 -16.23 -3.17 -49.62
CA ALA A 352 -15.69 -3.79 -48.43
C ALA A 352 -14.23 -4.19 -48.68
N THR A 353 -13.30 -3.50 -48.02
CA THR A 353 -11.95 -4.01 -47.83
C THR A 353 -12.02 -5.26 -46.96
N LYS A 354 -11.29 -6.31 -47.34
CA LYS A 354 -11.41 -7.62 -46.67
C LYS A 354 -10.67 -7.68 -45.34
N ALA A 355 -9.62 -6.89 -45.15
CA ALA A 355 -8.80 -6.97 -43.96
C ALA A 355 -8.22 -5.62 -43.55
N ILE A 356 -7.80 -5.53 -42.30
CA ILE A 356 -7.03 -4.41 -41.73
C ILE A 356 -5.72 -4.94 -41.16
N SER A 357 -4.61 -4.28 -41.46
CA SER A 357 -3.30 -4.66 -40.92
C SER A 357 -2.82 -3.61 -39.92
N ILE A 358 -2.59 -4.03 -38.68
CA ILE A 358 -2.11 -3.17 -37.59
C ILE A 358 -0.64 -3.45 -37.36
N GLN A 359 0.16 -2.38 -37.39
CA GLN A 359 1.58 -2.44 -37.09
C GLN A 359 1.80 -2.70 -35.59
N GLY A 360 1.06 -1.98 -34.75
CA GLY A 360 1.09 -2.17 -33.31
C GLY A 360 0.45 -1.01 -32.57
N PHE A 361 0.48 -1.09 -31.24
CA PHE A 361 0.01 -0.06 -30.33
C PHE A 361 0.73 -0.14 -28.98
N SER A 362 0.75 0.98 -28.26
CA SER A 362 1.22 1.09 -26.87
C SER A 362 0.19 1.80 -26.00
N LEU A 363 0.26 1.52 -24.70
CA LEU A 363 -0.56 2.17 -23.69
C LEU A 363 0.35 2.95 -22.74
N THR A 364 -0.03 4.18 -22.41
CA THR A 364 0.64 4.97 -21.37
C THR A 364 -0.37 5.36 -20.31
N ILE A 365 -0.02 5.18 -19.04
CA ILE A 365 -0.84 5.59 -17.89
C ILE A 365 -0.08 6.54 -16.97
N ASN A 366 -0.83 7.41 -16.28
CA ASN A 366 -0.30 8.17 -15.15
C ASN A 366 -1.00 7.71 -13.88
N THR A 367 -0.26 7.53 -12.79
CA THR A 367 -0.82 7.15 -11.48
C THR A 367 -0.89 8.32 -10.52
N THR A 368 -1.78 8.25 -9.52
CA THR A 368 -2.02 9.36 -8.57
C THR A 368 -0.91 9.50 -7.52
N ILE A 369 -0.86 8.59 -6.54
CA ILE A 369 -0.01 8.70 -5.34
C ILE A 369 1.44 8.34 -5.64
N PHE A 370 1.67 7.42 -6.58
CA PHE A 370 3.00 6.94 -6.90
C PHE A 370 3.72 7.84 -7.91
N GLY A 371 3.02 8.78 -8.56
CA GLY A 371 3.62 9.81 -9.41
C GLY A 371 4.27 9.30 -10.70
N THR A 372 4.26 7.99 -10.93
CA THR A 372 4.92 7.35 -12.07
C THR A 372 4.00 7.35 -13.29
N ALA A 373 4.56 7.77 -14.43
CA ALA A 373 4.02 7.43 -15.73
C ALA A 373 4.53 6.03 -16.11
N LEU A 374 3.63 5.15 -16.52
CA LEU A 374 3.96 3.79 -16.94
C LEU A 374 3.60 3.60 -18.41
N GLU A 375 4.45 2.90 -19.14
CA GLU A 375 4.22 2.52 -20.53
C GLU A 375 4.18 0.99 -20.67
N MET A 376 3.29 0.51 -21.53
CA MET A 376 3.21 -0.89 -21.93
C MET A 376 3.38 -0.97 -23.45
N ASP A 377 4.53 -1.52 -23.85
CA ASP A 377 4.99 -1.56 -25.25
C ASP A 377 4.96 -2.97 -25.86
N LYS A 378 4.44 -3.95 -25.14
CA LYS A 378 4.35 -5.37 -25.54
C LYS A 378 3.75 -5.59 -26.93
N PHE A 379 2.89 -4.69 -27.41
CA PHE A 379 2.19 -4.81 -28.69
C PHE A 379 2.59 -3.77 -29.74
N THR A 380 3.71 -3.06 -29.55
CA THR A 380 4.23 -2.06 -30.50
C THR A 380 4.61 -2.67 -31.86
N GLU A 381 4.97 -3.96 -31.89
CA GLU A 381 5.35 -4.71 -33.09
C GLU A 381 4.38 -5.85 -33.44
N LEU A 382 3.09 -5.68 -33.14
CA LEU A 382 2.05 -6.69 -33.39
C LEU A 382 2.04 -7.23 -34.83
N ASN A 383 2.27 -6.36 -35.83
CA ASN A 383 2.40 -6.66 -37.25
C ASN A 383 1.43 -7.72 -37.79
N ARG A 384 0.13 -7.54 -37.49
CA ARG A 384 -0.90 -8.55 -37.72
C ARG A 384 -2.02 -8.03 -38.60
N GLU A 385 -2.54 -8.93 -39.44
CA GLU A 385 -3.71 -8.69 -40.29
C GLU A 385 -4.95 -9.34 -39.66
N PHE A 386 -6.07 -8.64 -39.74
CA PHE A 386 -7.36 -9.06 -39.19
C PHE A 386 -8.41 -9.03 -40.30
N ASP A 387 -9.13 -10.14 -40.45
CA ASP A 387 -10.25 -10.25 -41.38
C ASP A 387 -11.41 -9.37 -40.89
N THR A 388 -12.02 -8.66 -41.83
CA THR A 388 -13.14 -7.75 -41.63
C THR A 388 -14.31 -8.02 -42.58
N GLU A 389 -14.18 -8.99 -43.52
CA GLU A 389 -15.11 -9.20 -44.64
C GLU A 389 -16.52 -9.63 -44.18
N THR A 390 -16.63 -10.29 -43.03
CA THR A 390 -17.89 -10.90 -42.55
C THR A 390 -18.53 -10.16 -41.37
N VAL A 391 -18.00 -9.00 -41.00
CA VAL A 391 -18.40 -8.29 -39.79
C VAL A 391 -19.64 -7.45 -40.06
N VAL A 392 -20.80 -7.91 -39.58
CA VAL A 392 -22.09 -7.19 -39.65
C VAL A 392 -22.52 -6.57 -38.31
N VAL A 393 -21.85 -6.94 -37.23
CA VAL A 393 -22.02 -6.42 -35.88
C VAL A 393 -20.64 -6.14 -35.27
N PRO A 394 -20.50 -5.30 -34.23
CA PRO A 394 -19.25 -5.17 -33.50
C PRO A 394 -18.66 -6.52 -33.09
N THR A 395 -17.48 -6.86 -33.63
CA THR A 395 -16.86 -8.18 -33.42
C THR A 395 -15.43 -8.02 -32.93
N LYS A 396 -15.11 -8.72 -31.82
CA LYS A 396 -13.73 -8.82 -31.32
C LYS A 396 -12.93 -9.75 -32.24
N VAL A 397 -11.93 -9.20 -32.92
CA VAL A 397 -11.09 -9.94 -33.88
C VAL A 397 -9.75 -10.38 -33.27
N TRP A 398 -9.39 -9.80 -32.14
CA TRP A 398 -8.15 -10.13 -31.43
C TRP A 398 -8.22 -9.77 -29.95
N GLY A 399 -7.43 -10.44 -29.13
CA GLY A 399 -7.14 -10.03 -27.77
C GLY A 399 -5.91 -10.72 -27.20
N ALA A 400 -5.34 -10.11 -26.16
CA ALA A 400 -4.21 -10.64 -25.41
C ALA A 400 -4.31 -10.23 -23.94
N ALA A 401 -3.71 -11.02 -23.07
CA ALA A 401 -3.56 -10.68 -21.66
C ALA A 401 -2.47 -9.62 -21.46
N VAL A 402 -2.69 -8.77 -20.48
CA VAL A 402 -1.76 -7.79 -19.95
C VAL A 402 -1.59 -8.09 -18.47
N SER A 403 -0.34 -8.10 -18.04
CA SER A 403 0.07 -8.37 -16.67
C SER A 403 0.78 -7.13 -16.11
N PRO A 404 0.79 -6.94 -14.77
CA PRO A 404 1.51 -5.82 -14.16
C PRO A 404 2.98 -5.71 -14.58
N GLU A 405 3.63 -6.83 -14.87
CA GLU A 405 5.03 -6.92 -15.32
C GLU A 405 5.25 -6.38 -16.74
N ASP A 406 4.18 -6.23 -17.53
CA ASP A 406 4.26 -5.64 -18.87
C ASP A 406 4.37 -4.11 -18.85
N TRP A 407 4.27 -3.48 -17.67
CA TRP A 407 4.35 -2.04 -17.48
C TRP A 407 5.74 -1.60 -17.00
N GLU A 408 6.29 -0.58 -17.65
CA GLU A 408 7.61 -0.02 -17.31
C GLU A 408 7.46 1.46 -16.94
N ALA A 409 8.25 1.91 -15.96
CA ALA A 409 8.32 3.33 -15.63
C ALA A 409 9.00 4.12 -16.75
N VAL A 410 8.38 5.21 -17.17
CA VAL A 410 8.96 6.16 -18.11
C VAL A 410 9.29 7.46 -17.39
N GLU A 411 10.51 7.96 -17.60
CA GLU A 411 10.88 9.32 -17.18
C GLU A 411 10.02 10.32 -17.95
N LEU A 412 9.43 11.27 -17.23
CA LEU A 412 8.61 12.34 -17.81
C LEU A 412 9.47 13.50 -18.34
#